data_AF-A0AA37M2P2-F1
#
_entry.id   AF-A0AA37M2P2-F1
#
_cell.length_a   1.000
_cell.length_b   1.000
_cell.length_c   1.000
_cell.angle_alpha   90.00
_cell.angle_beta   90.00
_cell.angle_gamma   90.00
#
_symmetry.space_group_name_H-M   'P 1'
#
loop_
_entity.id
_entity.type
_entity.pdbx_description
1 polymer ?
#
loop_
_entity_poly.entity_id
_entity_poly.type
_entity_poly.pdbx_seq_one_letter_code
_entity_poly.pdbx_strand_id
1 'polypeptide(L)'
;MRCAPPAFETIFRIPGEHRLESAGMLGRGGRVFGICWFHREYDRHDRLVARHETYDEVGADGAPRCGWRRYDEAGRVTLAHEVGMRWAALVESLSRREAETVLQHPRVQEAELGCVPA
;
A
#
# COMPACT_ATOMS: atom_id res chain seq x y z
N MET A 1 -10.36 -11.90 15.89
CA MET A 1 -9.32 -12.47 15.01
C MET A 1 -8.18 -11.48 14.87
N ARG A 2 -6.92 -11.89 15.08
CA ARG A 2 -5.76 -11.05 14.74
C ARG A 2 -5.64 -11.05 13.22
N CYS A 3 -6.11 -10.00 12.55
CA CYS A 3 -5.90 -9.85 11.12
C CYS A 3 -4.41 -9.64 10.87
N ALA A 4 -3.69 -10.71 10.51
CA ALA A 4 -2.33 -10.58 10.03
C ALA A 4 -2.35 -9.71 8.75
N PRO A 5 -1.42 -8.77 8.61
CA PRO A 5 -1.35 -7.95 7.41
C PRO A 5 -1.17 -8.87 6.19
N PRO A 6 -1.56 -8.39 5.00
CA PRO A 6 -1.34 -9.15 3.79
C PRO A 6 0.16 -9.35 3.52
N ALA A 7 0.51 -10.35 2.70
CA ALA A 7 1.89 -10.57 2.28
C ALA A 7 2.39 -9.41 1.39
N PHE A 8 3.22 -8.53 1.95
CA PHE A 8 3.63 -7.28 1.32
C PHE A 8 4.47 -7.49 0.05
N GLU A 9 5.39 -8.45 0.07
CA GLU A 9 6.23 -8.82 -1.07
C GLU A 9 5.38 -9.28 -2.27
N THR A 10 4.28 -9.99 -1.96
CA THR A 10 3.35 -10.52 -2.96
C THR A 10 2.49 -9.42 -3.56
N ILE A 11 2.01 -8.48 -2.73
CA ILE A 11 1.16 -7.37 -3.18
C ILE A 11 1.95 -6.35 -4.00
N PHE A 12 3.16 -6.00 -3.56
CA PHE A 12 3.97 -4.99 -4.24
C PHE A 12 4.71 -5.53 -5.46
N ARG A 13 4.71 -6.85 -5.69
CA ARG A 13 5.45 -7.51 -6.79
C ARG A 13 6.93 -7.11 -6.79
N ILE A 14 7.55 -7.10 -5.62
CA ILE A 14 8.95 -6.71 -5.44
C ILE A 14 9.87 -7.62 -6.28
N PRO A 15 10.78 -7.07 -7.10
CA PRO A 15 11.77 -7.87 -7.82
C PRO A 15 12.60 -8.73 -6.88
N GLY A 16 12.96 -9.96 -7.29
CA GLY A 16 13.73 -10.88 -6.44
C GLY A 16 15.14 -10.40 -6.05
N GLU A 17 15.69 -9.41 -6.78
CA GLU A 17 16.97 -8.77 -6.46
C GLU A 17 16.83 -7.62 -5.45
N HIS A 18 15.60 -7.20 -5.15
CA HIS A 18 15.32 -6.08 -4.25
C HIS A 18 15.05 -6.60 -2.82
N ARG A 19 15.40 -5.77 -1.84
CA ARG A 19 15.11 -6.03 -0.43
C ARG A 19 13.97 -5.15 0.05
N LEU A 20 12.96 -5.76 0.67
CA LEU A 20 11.88 -5.04 1.34
C LEU A 20 12.15 -5.02 2.85
N GLU A 21 12.22 -3.82 3.43
CA GLU A 21 12.44 -3.63 4.86
C GLU A 21 11.25 -2.94 5.53
N SER A 22 10.79 -3.47 6.66
CA SER A 22 9.75 -2.84 7.48
C SER A 22 10.27 -1.54 8.09
N ALA A 23 9.59 -0.43 7.80
CA ALA A 23 9.88 0.90 8.32
C ALA A 23 8.97 1.31 9.50
N GLY A 24 8.05 0.44 9.90
CA GLY A 24 7.21 0.59 11.09
C GLY A 24 5.72 0.47 10.82
N MET A 25 4.93 0.73 11.85
CA MET A 25 3.46 0.76 11.79
C MET A 25 2.92 1.98 12.52
N LEU A 26 1.78 2.48 12.07
CA LEU A 26 1.07 3.60 12.68
C LEU A 26 -0.41 3.24 12.86
N GLY A 27 -0.88 3.23 14.10
CA GLY A 27 -2.31 3.23 14.40
C GLY A 27 -2.90 4.62 14.16
N ARG A 28 -4.03 4.70 13.46
CA ARG A 28 -4.79 5.93 13.22
C ARG A 28 -6.07 5.91 14.05
N GLY A 29 -6.35 7.01 14.74
CA GLY A 29 -7.58 7.22 15.50
C GLY A 29 -8.22 8.57 15.15
N GLY A 30 -9.46 8.78 15.61
CA GLY A 30 -10.22 9.99 15.30
C GLY A 30 -10.94 9.89 13.96
N ARG A 31 -10.82 10.92 13.11
CA ARG A 31 -11.56 10.99 11.83
C ARG A 31 -11.18 9.86 10.87
N VAL A 32 -9.92 9.42 10.89
CA VAL A 32 -9.48 8.21 10.18
C VAL A 32 -9.16 7.17 11.24
N PHE A 33 -9.78 5.99 11.14
CA PHE A 33 -9.63 4.93 12.11
C PHE A 33 -9.05 3.67 11.47
N GLY A 34 -7.87 3.23 11.88
CA GLY A 34 -7.24 2.07 11.25
C GLY A 34 -5.77 1.89 11.60
N ILE A 35 -5.08 1.19 10.73
CA ILE A 35 -3.65 0.91 10.86
C ILE A 35 -2.97 1.03 9.51
N CYS A 36 -1.73 1.51 9.53
CA CYS A 36 -0.86 1.55 8.38
C CYS A 36 0.46 0.85 8.68
N TRP A 37 1.03 0.24 7.67
CA TRP A 37 2.34 -0.40 7.68
C TRP A 37 3.21 0.23 6.61
N PHE A 38 4.45 0.52 6.95
CA PHE A 38 5.40 1.18 6.07
C PHE A 38 6.55 0.23 5.73
N HIS A 39 6.96 0.22 4.46
CA HIS A 39 8.12 -0.52 4.00
C HIS A 39 9.00 0.35 3.10
N ARG A 40 10.28 0.00 3.04
CA ARG A 40 11.26 0.58 2.13
C ARG A 40 11.76 -0.51 1.21
N GLU A 41 11.83 -0.21 -0.07
CA GLU A 41 12.38 -1.10 -1.09
C GLU A 41 13.77 -0.61 -1.46
N TYR A 42 14.74 -1.50 -1.40
CA TYR A 42 16.13 -1.24 -1.76
C TYR A 42 16.53 -2.11 -2.94
N ASP A 43 17.31 -1.56 -3.87
CA ASP A 43 17.93 -2.34 -4.93
C ASP A 43 19.09 -3.20 -4.40
N ARG A 44 19.70 -3.99 -5.30
CA ARG A 44 20.86 -4.84 -4.97
C ARG A 44 22.12 -4.08 -4.51
N HIS A 45 22.14 -2.75 -4.64
CA HIS A 45 23.24 -1.88 -4.23
C HIS A 45 22.88 -1.06 -2.97
N ASP A 46 21.85 -1.47 -2.22
CA ASP A 46 21.35 -0.78 -1.03
C ASP A 46 20.83 0.65 -1.28
N ARG A 47 20.43 0.96 -2.51
CA ARG A 47 19.80 2.25 -2.84
C ARG A 47 18.30 2.16 -2.63
N LEU A 48 17.74 3.11 -1.88
CA LEU A 48 16.28 3.22 -1.71
C LEU A 48 15.64 3.53 -3.07
N VAL A 49 14.80 2.65 -3.58
CA VAL A 49 14.10 2.83 -4.87
C VAL A 49 12.62 3.18 -4.70
N ALA A 50 12.03 2.79 -3.57
CA ALA A 50 10.63 3.09 -3.28
C ALA A 50 10.32 3.05 -1.79
N ARG A 51 9.24 3.72 -1.41
CA ARG A 51 8.57 3.53 -0.11
C ARG A 51 7.18 2.98 -0.36
N HIS A 52 6.73 2.08 0.49
CA HIS A 52 5.41 1.50 0.41
C HIS A 52 4.63 1.77 1.69
N GLU A 53 3.35 2.11 1.54
CA GLU A 53 2.38 2.20 2.61
C GLU A 53 1.27 1.21 2.31
N THR A 54 0.96 0.31 3.23
CA THR A 54 -0.28 -0.48 3.22
C THR A 54 -1.17 0.02 4.33
N TYR A 55 -2.47 0.11 4.09
CA TYR A 55 -3.43 0.58 5.09
C TYR A 55 -4.67 -0.30 5.13
N ASP A 56 -5.25 -0.38 6.32
CA ASP A 56 -6.56 -0.97 6.57
C ASP A 56 -7.30 -0.02 7.53
N GLU A 57 -8.22 0.78 6.98
CA GLU A 57 -8.81 1.91 7.68
C GLU A 57 -10.28 2.16 7.34
N VAL A 58 -10.91 2.99 8.16
CA VAL A 58 -12.16 3.68 7.86
C VAL A 58 -11.77 5.14 7.61
N GLY A 59 -12.08 5.63 6.42
CA GLY A 59 -11.74 6.99 6.01
C GLY A 59 -12.52 8.06 6.77
N ALA A 60 -12.15 9.32 6.57
CA ALA A 60 -12.83 10.46 7.18
C ALA A 60 -14.29 10.64 6.73
N ASP A 61 -14.65 10.02 5.61
CA ASP A 61 -16.00 9.89 5.06
C ASP A 61 -16.79 8.72 5.69
N GLY A 62 -16.19 7.96 6.62
CA GLY A 62 -16.77 6.77 7.20
C GLY A 62 -16.70 5.53 6.31
N ALA A 63 -16.10 5.61 5.11
CA ALA A 63 -16.02 4.50 4.19
C ALA A 63 -14.86 3.55 4.57
N PRO A 64 -15.10 2.23 4.67
CA PRO A 64 -14.05 1.26 4.89
C PRO A 64 -13.19 1.12 3.64
N ARG A 65 -11.87 1.03 3.84
CA ARG A 65 -10.91 0.86 2.75
C ARG A 65 -9.68 0.09 3.21
N CYS A 66 -9.13 -0.71 2.31
CA CYS A 66 -7.80 -1.27 2.45
C CYS A 66 -7.08 -1.14 1.12
N GLY A 67 -5.76 -1.07 1.17
CA GLY A 67 -5.00 -0.81 -0.03
C GLY A 67 -3.56 -0.48 0.26
N TRP A 68 -2.88 0.02 -0.76
CA TRP A 68 -1.51 0.45 -0.66
C TRP A 68 -1.17 1.59 -1.60
N ARG A 69 -0.07 2.27 -1.29
CA ARG A 69 0.55 3.32 -2.09
C ARG A 69 2.04 3.05 -2.20
N ARG A 70 2.60 3.19 -3.39
CA ARG A 70 4.04 3.24 -3.64
C ARG A 70 4.44 4.67 -3.90
N TYR A 71 5.50 5.08 -3.22
CA TYR A 71 6.11 6.39 -3.36
C TYR A 71 7.50 6.25 -3.97
N ASP A 72 7.89 7.21 -4.80
CA ASP A 72 9.27 7.36 -5.24
C ASP A 72 10.20 7.85 -4.11
N GLU A 73 11.47 8.03 -4.44
CA GLU A 73 12.50 8.55 -3.53
C GLU A 73 12.17 9.95 -2.99
N ALA A 74 11.45 10.78 -3.77
CA ALA A 74 11.02 12.12 -3.39
C ALA A 74 9.73 12.13 -2.56
N GLY A 75 9.09 10.98 -2.36
CA GLY A 75 7.84 10.85 -1.60
C GLY A 75 6.59 11.12 -2.43
N ARG A 76 6.67 11.12 -3.76
CA ARG A 76 5.51 11.25 -4.65
C ARG A 76 4.88 9.90 -4.89
N VAL A 77 3.55 9.81 -4.86
CA VAL A 77 2.83 8.57 -5.19
C VAL A 77 3.06 8.24 -6.66
N THR A 78 3.62 7.07 -6.93
CA THR A 78 3.82 6.55 -8.30
C THR A 78 2.77 5.52 -8.68
N LEU A 79 2.29 4.74 -7.70
CA LEU A 79 1.27 3.70 -7.89
C LEU A 79 0.41 3.64 -6.65
N ALA A 80 -0.87 3.31 -6.82
CA ALA A 80 -1.75 3.03 -5.71
C ALA A 80 -2.79 1.98 -6.10
N HIS A 81 -3.29 1.27 -5.11
CA HIS A 81 -4.45 0.42 -5.24
C HIS A 81 -5.30 0.51 -3.98
N GLU A 82 -6.61 0.58 -4.14
CA GLU A 82 -7.57 0.68 -3.05
C GLU A 82 -8.78 -0.20 -3.33
N VAL A 83 -9.25 -0.89 -2.30
CA VAL A 83 -10.47 -1.69 -2.29
C VAL A 83 -11.42 -1.09 -1.26
N GLY A 84 -12.69 -0.91 -1.63
CA GLY A 84 -13.74 -0.31 -0.81
C GLY A 84 -14.27 -1.19 0.32
N MET A 85 -13.38 -1.88 1.04
CA MET A 85 -13.70 -2.63 2.25
C MET A 85 -12.46 -2.81 3.13
N ARG A 86 -12.65 -3.18 4.40
CA ARG A 86 -11.54 -3.53 5.31
C ARG A 86 -10.88 -4.84 4.87
N TRP A 87 -9.59 -4.99 5.18
CA TRP A 87 -8.83 -6.22 4.89
C TRP A 87 -9.51 -7.47 5.48
N ALA A 88 -9.99 -7.39 6.72
CA ALA A 88 -10.71 -8.49 7.36
C ALA A 88 -11.95 -8.91 6.54
N ALA A 89 -12.76 -7.94 6.10
CA ALA A 89 -13.96 -8.20 5.31
C ALA A 89 -13.63 -8.75 3.91
N LEU A 90 -12.51 -8.32 3.31
CA LEU A 90 -12.03 -8.87 2.04
C LEU A 90 -11.61 -10.34 2.19
N VAL A 91 -10.93 -10.69 3.28
CA VAL A 91 -10.51 -12.07 3.60
C VAL A 91 -11.67 -12.94 4.11
N GLU A 92 -12.76 -12.34 4.58
CA GLU A 92 -13.98 -13.09 4.92
C GLU A 92 -14.82 -13.38 3.66
N SER A 93 -14.82 -12.48 2.68
CA SER A 93 -15.54 -12.65 1.42
C SER A 93 -14.81 -13.49 0.39
N LEU A 94 -13.47 -13.58 0.48
CA LEU A 94 -12.60 -14.34 -0.41
C LEU A 94 -11.64 -15.22 0.41
N SER A 95 -10.93 -16.16 -0.22
CA SER A 95 -9.75 -16.72 0.46
C SER A 95 -8.66 -15.66 0.62
N ARG A 96 -7.77 -15.81 1.61
CA ARG A 96 -6.63 -14.91 1.81
C ARG A 96 -5.82 -14.69 0.52
N ARG A 97 -5.57 -15.76 -0.24
CA ARG A 97 -4.78 -15.71 -1.48
C ARG A 97 -5.48 -14.91 -2.58
N GLU A 98 -6.80 -15.06 -2.69
CA GLU A 98 -7.61 -14.27 -3.63
C GLU A 98 -7.67 -12.81 -3.21
N ALA A 99 -7.83 -12.53 -1.92
CA ALA A 99 -7.76 -11.16 -1.38
C ALA A 99 -6.41 -10.49 -1.66
N GLU A 100 -5.30 -11.21 -1.50
CA GLU A 100 -3.96 -10.72 -1.87
C GLU A 100 -3.85 -10.45 -3.38
N THR A 101 -4.48 -11.29 -4.21
CA THR A 101 -4.51 -11.11 -5.67
C THR A 101 -5.30 -9.87 -6.08
N VAL A 102 -6.44 -9.60 -5.43
CA VAL A 102 -7.19 -8.35 -5.62
C VAL A 102 -6.29 -7.14 -5.39
N LEU A 103 -5.48 -7.17 -4.33
CA LEU A 103 -4.57 -6.07 -4.00
C LEU A 103 -3.37 -5.94 -4.94
N GLN A 104 -3.10 -6.87 -5.86
CA GLN A 104 -1.93 -6.83 -6.75
C GLN A 104 -2.07 -5.92 -7.98
N HIS A 105 -3.24 -5.35 -8.26
CA HIS A 105 -3.51 -4.65 -9.52
C HIS A 105 -3.47 -3.12 -9.37
N PRO A 106 -2.30 -2.47 -9.45
CA PRO A 106 -2.22 -1.02 -9.27
C PRO A 106 -2.98 -0.26 -10.35
N ARG A 107 -3.52 0.89 -9.96
CA ARG A 107 -3.79 1.98 -10.88
C ARG A 107 -2.55 2.87 -10.92
N VAL A 108 -2.05 3.15 -12.12
CA VAL A 108 -1.03 4.19 -12.33
C VAL A 108 -1.73 5.52 -12.08
N GLN A 109 -1.28 6.28 -11.08
CA GLN A 109 -1.57 7.70 -11.05
C GLN A 109 -0.53 8.34 -11.97
N GLU A 110 -0.94 8.68 -13.19
CA GLU A 110 -0.15 9.60 -14.00
C GLU A 110 -0.01 10.88 -13.17
N ALA A 111 1.19 11.12 -12.65
CA ALA A 111 1.51 12.40 -12.08
C ALA A 111 1.25 13.41 -13.19
N GLU A 112 0.25 14.27 -13.01
CA GLU A 112 0.07 15.45 -13.84
C GLU A 112 1.35 16.29 -13.71
N LEU A 113 2.33 15.98 -14.56
CA LEU A 113 3.41 16.86 -14.91
C LEU A 113 2.73 18.04 -15.58
N GLY A 114 2.36 19.03 -14.77
CA GLY A 114 1.99 20.35 -15.22
C GLY A 114 3.10 20.87 -16.11
N CYS A 115 2.95 20.64 -17.40
CA CYS A 115 3.66 21.34 -18.45
C CYS A 115 3.23 22.81 -18.29
N VAL A 116 4.12 23.63 -17.72
CA VAL A 116 4.00 25.08 -17.76
C VAL A 116 4.59 25.50 -19.10
N PRO A 117 3.81 25.93 -20.11
CA PRO A 117 4.39 26.69 -21.20
C PRO A 117 4.67 28.11 -20.69
N ALA A 118 5.87 28.59 -21.04
CA ALA A 118 6.35 29.95 -20.83
C ALA A 118 5.59 30.96 -21.70
#